data_AF-A0AA39LL57-F1
#
_entry.id   AF-A0AA39LL57-F1
#
_cell.length_a   1.000
_cell.length_b   1.000
_cell.length_c   1.000
_cell.angle_alpha   90.00
_cell.angle_beta   90.00
_cell.angle_gamma   90.00
#
_symmetry.space_group_name_H-M   'P 1'
#
loop_
_entity.id
_entity.type
_entity.pdbx_description
1 polymer ?
#
loop_
_entity_poly.entity_id
_entity_poly.type
_entity_poly.pdbx_seq_one_letter_code
_entity_poly.pdbx_strand_id
1 'polypeptide(L)'
;MNSMQTVALLVLVAALSDARHHAHHKRRVEEPAVIPASDLGSKRSSVKVVPFFESVEDQKEYVSYDDEGKPYMLCATQQAGKTESKRCYLPNDKPAYDMGLACYTLWQGNTVVQDCWVNQMISLTQCQKRRCTAPESPMGIQFCCCFGHECNEEYQIEQQ
;
A
#
# COMPACT_ATOMS: atom_id res chain seq x y z
N MET A 1 -22.48 47.88 -36.91
CA MET A 1 -23.19 47.71 -35.62
C MET A 1 -24.57 47.18 -35.94
N ASN A 2 -24.74 45.86 -35.94
CA ASN A 2 -25.98 45.20 -36.36
C ASN A 2 -26.58 44.38 -35.23
N SER A 3 -27.85 44.69 -34.98
CA SER A 3 -28.96 43.80 -34.66
C SER A 3 -28.88 42.90 -33.42
N MET A 4 -29.64 43.33 -32.41
CA MET A 4 -30.27 42.47 -31.40
C MET A 4 -31.21 41.44 -32.04
N GLN A 5 -31.47 40.41 -31.22
CA GLN A 5 -32.54 39.39 -31.26
C GLN A 5 -32.21 38.06 -31.93
N THR A 6 -31.93 37.05 -31.09
CA THR A 6 -32.60 35.76 -31.22
C THR A 6 -32.86 35.16 -29.85
N VAL A 7 -34.15 34.97 -29.58
CA VAL A 7 -34.75 34.32 -28.42
C VAL A 7 -34.53 32.82 -28.53
N ALA A 8 -34.15 32.16 -27.43
CA ALA A 8 -34.34 30.72 -27.26
C ALA A 8 -34.80 30.46 -25.82
N LEU A 9 -36.13 30.43 -25.65
CA LEU A 9 -36.78 29.67 -24.59
C LEU A 9 -36.53 28.17 -24.85
N LEU A 10 -36.27 27.40 -23.79
CA LEU A 10 -37.00 26.16 -23.49
C LEU A 10 -36.52 25.58 -22.15
N VAL A 11 -37.34 25.82 -21.13
CA VAL A 11 -37.36 25.05 -19.88
C VAL A 11 -38.06 23.74 -20.18
N LEU A 12 -37.37 22.62 -19.97
CA LEU A 12 -37.99 21.29 -19.92
C LEU A 12 -37.45 20.56 -18.69
N VAL A 13 -38.24 20.67 -17.62
CA VAL A 13 -38.17 19.81 -16.45
C VAL A 13 -38.78 18.47 -16.85
N ALA A 14 -37.99 17.41 -16.88
CA ALA A 14 -38.47 16.04 -16.84
C ALA A 14 -37.77 15.34 -15.69
N ALA A 15 -38.46 15.32 -14.54
CA ALA A 15 -38.16 14.44 -13.42
C ALA A 15 -38.35 13.00 -13.89
N LEU A 16 -37.24 12.27 -14.05
CA LEU A 16 -37.28 10.82 -14.17
C LEU A 16 -37.08 10.25 -12.77
N SER A 17 -38.20 9.78 -12.25
CA SER A 17 -38.38 9.04 -11.03
C SER A 17 -37.48 7.82 -10.93
N ASP A 18 -36.92 7.71 -9.75
CA ASP A 18 -36.22 6.59 -9.13
C ASP A 18 -37.01 5.27 -9.27
N ALA A 19 -36.37 4.25 -9.84
CA ALA A 19 -36.73 2.83 -9.70
C ALA A 19 -35.65 1.95 -10.34
N ARG A 20 -34.42 2.00 -9.82
CA ARG A 20 -33.46 0.90 -10.04
C ARG A 20 -33.53 -0.04 -8.86
N HIS A 21 -34.26 -1.14 -9.05
CA HIS A 21 -34.25 -2.27 -8.15
C HIS A 21 -32.80 -2.74 -7.90
N HIS A 22 -32.32 -2.52 -6.68
CA HIS A 22 -31.17 -3.23 -6.15
C HIS A 22 -31.54 -4.71 -6.04
N ALA A 23 -31.15 -5.51 -7.03
CA ALA A 23 -31.09 -6.94 -6.89
C ALA A 23 -29.99 -7.27 -5.86
N HIS A 24 -30.40 -7.46 -4.60
CA HIS A 24 -29.57 -8.10 -3.60
C HIS A 24 -29.23 -9.51 -4.07
N HIS A 25 -28.03 -9.72 -4.60
CA HIS A 25 -27.46 -11.05 -4.66
C HIS A 25 -27.21 -11.52 -3.22
N LYS A 26 -28.21 -12.21 -2.66
CA LYS A 26 -28.06 -13.06 -1.48
C LYS A 26 -27.12 -14.21 -1.88
N ARG A 27 -25.82 -14.00 -1.71
CA ARG A 27 -24.84 -15.10 -1.78
C ARG A 27 -25.17 -16.01 -0.60
N ARG A 28 -25.77 -17.16 -0.89
CA ARG A 28 -25.97 -18.26 0.05
C ARG A 28 -24.58 -18.63 0.57
N VAL A 29 -24.31 -18.30 1.83
CA VAL A 29 -23.16 -18.84 2.55
C VAL A 29 -23.48 -20.33 2.71
N GLU A 30 -22.80 -21.18 1.95
CA GLU A 30 -22.80 -22.61 2.25
C GLU A 30 -22.18 -22.77 3.65
N GLU A 31 -22.87 -23.54 4.50
CA GLU A 31 -22.42 -23.84 5.85
C GLU A 31 -20.97 -24.35 5.83
N PRO A 32 -20.12 -23.92 6.79
CA PRO A 32 -18.76 -24.42 6.86
C PRO A 32 -18.79 -25.93 7.07
N ALA A 33 -18.23 -26.68 6.13
CA ALA A 33 -18.07 -28.11 6.23
C ALA A 33 -17.30 -28.44 7.52
N VAL A 34 -17.98 -29.08 8.47
CA VAL A 34 -17.38 -29.65 9.67
C VAL A 34 -16.56 -30.86 9.22
N ILE A 35 -15.24 -30.70 9.11
CA ILE A 35 -14.32 -31.80 8.83
C ILE A 35 -14.23 -32.66 10.11
N PRO A 36 -14.59 -33.96 10.08
CA PRO A 36 -14.45 -34.85 11.22
C PRO A 36 -12.97 -35.00 11.61
N ALA A 37 -12.68 -34.93 12.91
CA ALA A 37 -11.32 -34.90 13.48
C ALA A 37 -10.56 -36.23 13.46
N SER A 38 -10.78 -37.08 12.45
CA SER A 38 -10.19 -38.42 12.40
C SER A 38 -9.85 -38.82 10.97
N ASP A 39 -8.99 -38.05 10.31
CA ASP A 39 -8.06 -38.56 9.30
C ASP A 39 -7.20 -37.41 8.80
N LEU A 40 -5.95 -37.34 9.28
CA LEU A 40 -4.79 -36.76 8.61
C LEU A 40 -3.58 -36.94 9.54
N GLY A 41 -3.18 -38.21 9.68
CA GLY A 41 -1.79 -38.53 9.97
C GLY A 41 -0.92 -38.15 8.77
N SER A 42 0.31 -37.76 9.08
CA SER A 42 1.44 -37.61 8.16
C SER A 42 1.66 -36.22 7.52
N LYS A 43 2.75 -35.61 7.97
CA LYS A 43 3.48 -34.45 7.42
C LYS A 43 2.84 -33.07 7.61
N ARG A 44 2.77 -32.61 8.86
CA ARG A 44 2.99 -31.19 9.16
C ARG A 44 4.42 -30.84 8.74
N SER A 45 4.60 -30.40 7.49
CA SER A 45 5.70 -29.50 7.20
C SER A 45 5.43 -28.27 8.06
N SER A 46 6.20 -28.13 9.14
CA SER A 46 6.20 -26.94 9.99
C SER A 46 6.68 -25.78 9.11
N VAL A 47 5.76 -25.15 8.38
CA VAL A 47 5.97 -23.80 7.90
C VAL A 47 6.16 -22.98 9.16
N LYS A 48 7.42 -22.70 9.51
CA LYS A 48 7.74 -21.65 10.47
C LYS A 48 7.17 -20.38 9.88
N VAL A 49 5.98 -20.00 10.31
CA VAL A 49 5.51 -18.62 10.17
C VAL A 49 6.49 -17.83 11.04
N VAL A 50 7.56 -17.34 10.40
CA VAL A 50 8.44 -16.37 11.04
C VAL A 50 7.54 -15.18 11.32
N PRO A 51 7.43 -14.69 12.56
CA PRO A 51 6.62 -13.52 12.83
C PRO A 51 7.24 -12.38 12.04
N PHE A 52 6.56 -12.00 10.96
CA PHE A 52 6.78 -10.70 10.37
C PHE A 52 6.41 -9.68 11.44
N PHE A 53 7.19 -8.60 11.57
CA PHE A 53 7.14 -7.60 12.64
C PHE A 53 5.73 -7.42 13.24
N GLU A 54 5.61 -7.37 14.56
CA GLU A 54 4.33 -7.09 15.25
C GLU A 54 4.22 -5.59 15.55
N SER A 55 5.35 -4.93 15.80
CA SER A 55 5.47 -3.54 16.22
C SER A 55 6.69 -2.83 15.63
N VAL A 56 6.77 -1.50 15.73
CA VAL A 56 7.93 -0.73 15.22
C VAL A 56 9.21 -1.07 15.99
N GLU A 57 9.08 -1.54 17.23
CA GLU A 57 10.18 -2.03 18.07
C GLU A 57 10.87 -3.24 17.42
N ASP A 58 10.12 -4.07 16.69
CA ASP A 58 10.69 -5.18 15.93
C ASP A 58 11.47 -4.70 14.69
N GLN A 59 11.23 -3.46 14.25
CA GLN A 59 11.97 -2.79 13.17
C GLN A 59 13.25 -2.09 13.65
N LYS A 60 13.66 -2.21 14.92
CA LYS A 60 14.82 -1.52 15.51
C LYS A 60 16.15 -1.65 14.75
N GLU A 61 16.30 -2.68 13.92
CA GLU A 61 17.49 -2.88 13.08
C GLU A 61 17.47 -2.07 11.77
N TYR A 62 16.33 -1.45 11.45
CA TYR A 62 16.06 -0.76 10.19
C TYR A 62 15.64 0.71 10.38
N VAL A 63 15.27 1.08 11.61
CA VAL A 63 14.93 2.46 12.00
C VAL A 63 16.00 3.04 12.92
N SER A 64 16.11 4.36 12.91
CA SER A 64 16.86 5.13 13.91
C SER A 64 15.88 5.84 14.85
N TYR A 65 16.40 6.42 15.93
CA TYR A 65 15.61 7.22 16.87
C TYR A 65 16.20 8.62 16.91
N ASP A 66 15.34 9.65 16.92
CA ASP A 66 15.79 11.03 17.10
C ASP A 66 16.03 11.37 18.57
N ASP A 67 16.39 12.63 18.83
CA ASP A 67 16.71 13.12 20.18
C ASP A 67 15.51 13.06 21.15
N GLU A 68 14.28 12.97 20.62
CA GLU A 68 13.04 12.81 21.40
C GLU A 68 12.66 11.32 21.58
N GLY A 69 13.46 10.40 21.04
CA GLY A 69 13.17 8.97 21.05
C GLY A 69 12.10 8.54 20.05
N LYS A 70 11.78 9.35 19.03
CA LYS A 70 10.82 8.97 17.99
C LYS A 70 11.50 8.12 16.92
N PRO A 71 10.95 6.94 16.58
CA PRO A 71 11.50 6.12 15.52
C PRO A 71 11.32 6.82 14.17
N TYR A 72 12.37 6.79 13.34
CA TYR A 72 12.35 7.30 11.99
C TYR A 72 13.13 6.43 11.01
N MET A 73 12.74 6.50 9.74
CA MET A 73 13.47 5.92 8.62
C MET A 73 13.85 7.04 7.64
N LEU A 74 15.02 6.93 6.99
CA LEU A 74 15.37 7.81 5.89
C LEU A 74 14.95 7.11 4.61
N CYS A 75 14.20 7.77 3.74
CA CYS A 75 13.82 7.22 2.44
C CYS A 75 14.27 8.17 1.35
N ALA A 76 14.72 7.60 0.23
CA ALA A 76 14.89 8.37 -0.99
C ALA A 76 13.52 8.93 -1.42
N THR A 77 13.51 10.17 -1.90
CA THR A 77 12.36 10.80 -2.49
C THR A 77 12.75 11.59 -3.73
N GLN A 78 11.86 11.61 -4.73
CA GLN A 78 12.05 12.47 -5.90
C GLN A 78 11.34 13.80 -5.69
N GLN A 79 12.12 14.87 -5.59
CA GLN A 79 11.63 16.24 -5.53
C GLN A 79 12.27 17.05 -6.66
N ALA A 80 11.46 17.62 -7.54
CA ALA A 80 11.90 18.45 -8.66
C ALA A 80 12.98 17.81 -9.56
N GLY A 81 12.90 16.48 -9.79
CA GLY A 81 13.84 15.74 -10.63
C GLY A 81 15.20 15.43 -9.97
N LYS A 82 15.32 15.64 -8.66
CA LYS A 82 16.46 15.21 -7.85
C LYS A 82 16.00 14.19 -6.81
N THR A 83 16.89 13.25 -6.52
CA THR A 83 16.73 12.33 -5.39
C THR A 83 17.26 13.01 -4.13
N GLU A 84 16.43 13.10 -3.10
CA GLU A 84 16.77 13.62 -1.78
C GLU A 84 16.40 12.60 -0.71
N SER A 85 16.98 12.72 0.48
CA SER A 85 16.67 11.84 1.61
C SER A 85 15.70 12.52 2.57
N LYS A 86 14.56 11.88 2.82
CA LYS A 86 13.49 12.38 3.69
C LYS A 86 13.39 11.53 4.96
N ARG A 87 13.25 12.18 6.13
CA ARG A 87 12.90 11.51 7.39
C ARG A 87 11.41 11.18 7.44
N CYS A 88 11.09 9.92 7.65
CA CYS A 88 9.76 9.37 7.78
C CYS A 88 9.49 9.02 9.24
N TYR A 89 8.38 9.51 9.79
CA TYR A 89 7.97 9.28 11.17
C TYR A 89 6.61 8.59 11.22
N LEU A 90 6.34 7.90 12.33
CA LEU A 90 4.98 7.45 12.63
C LEU A 90 4.08 8.66 12.96
N PRO A 91 2.77 8.62 12.62
CA PRO A 91 1.84 9.70 12.95
C PRO A 91 1.67 9.84 14.47
N ASN A 92 1.77 11.07 15.00
CA ASN A 92 1.66 11.34 16.44
C ASN A 92 0.20 11.39 16.95
N ASP A 93 -0.78 11.49 16.04
CA ASP A 93 -2.19 11.76 16.32
C ASP A 93 -3.08 10.50 16.37
N LYS A 94 -2.50 9.33 16.11
CA LYS A 94 -3.18 8.05 16.15
C LYS A 94 -2.64 7.23 17.33
N PRO A 95 -3.47 6.42 18.01
CA PRO A 95 -2.96 5.42 18.92
C PRO A 95 -1.88 4.61 18.20
N ALA A 96 -0.81 4.26 18.90
CA ALA A 96 0.21 3.33 18.42
C ALA A 96 -0.42 1.93 18.25
N TYR A 97 -1.25 1.80 17.22
CA TYR A 97 -1.60 0.52 16.63
C TYR A 97 -0.40 0.02 15.85
N ASP A 98 -0.38 -1.27 15.52
CA ASP A 98 0.64 -2.02 14.76
C ASP A 98 0.97 -1.33 13.42
N MET A 99 1.67 -0.20 13.45
CA MET A 99 2.09 0.63 12.34
C MET A 99 3.61 0.53 12.26
N GLY A 100 4.14 0.56 11.05
CA GLY A 100 5.57 0.54 10.84
C GLY A 100 6.01 1.53 9.76
N LEU A 101 7.33 1.61 9.62
CA LEU A 101 8.00 2.42 8.62
C LEU A 101 8.65 1.53 7.58
N ALA A 102 8.48 1.89 6.32
CA ALA A 102 9.22 1.36 5.20
C ALA A 102 9.48 2.50 4.20
N CYS A 103 10.35 2.25 3.23
CA CYS A 103 10.46 3.08 2.04
C CYS A 103 9.79 2.37 0.87
N TYR A 104 9.33 3.11 -0.14
CA TYR A 104 8.82 2.51 -1.37
C TYR A 104 9.36 3.18 -2.63
N THR A 105 9.31 2.42 -3.72
CA THR A 105 9.47 2.92 -5.08
C THR A 105 8.35 2.38 -5.96
N LEU A 106 7.71 3.26 -6.72
CA LEU A 106 6.77 2.95 -7.79
C LEU A 106 7.36 3.48 -9.09
N TRP A 107 7.43 2.65 -10.14
CA TRP A 107 7.93 3.12 -11.43
C TRP A 107 7.22 2.49 -12.63
N GLN A 108 7.13 3.27 -13.71
CA GLN A 108 6.60 2.85 -15.01
C GLN A 108 7.33 3.62 -16.12
N GLY A 109 8.11 2.91 -16.95
CA GLY A 109 9.00 3.54 -17.91
C GLY A 109 9.99 4.47 -17.21
N ASN A 110 9.99 5.76 -17.58
CA ASN A 110 10.86 6.78 -16.98
C ASN A 110 10.21 7.52 -15.79
N THR A 111 8.96 7.19 -15.45
CA THR A 111 8.27 7.81 -14.31
C THR A 111 8.58 7.02 -13.06
N VAL A 112 9.04 7.72 -12.01
CA VAL A 112 9.47 7.13 -10.75
C VAL A 112 8.92 7.96 -9.61
N VAL A 113 8.39 7.30 -8.59
CA VAL A 113 7.93 7.91 -7.34
C VAL A 113 8.58 7.16 -6.19
N GLN A 114 9.28 7.89 -5.33
CA GLN A 114 9.96 7.37 -4.15
C GLN A 114 9.50 8.19 -2.93
N ASP A 115 9.09 7.53 -1.85
CA ASP A 115 8.73 8.20 -0.60
C ASP A 115 8.67 7.20 0.58
N CYS A 116 8.28 7.71 1.74
CA CYS A 116 7.90 7.00 2.94
C CYS A 116 6.66 6.13 2.72
N TRP A 117 6.72 4.87 3.17
CA TRP A 117 5.58 3.98 3.28
C TRP A 117 5.25 3.76 4.76
N VAL A 118 4.31 4.54 5.28
CA VAL A 118 3.83 4.45 6.66
C VAL A 118 2.49 3.74 6.66
N ASN A 119 2.45 2.51 7.17
CA ASN A 119 1.26 1.67 7.06
C ASN A 119 1.17 0.67 8.22
N GLN A 120 0.03 -0.01 8.32
CA GLN A 120 -0.15 -1.12 9.26
C GLN A 120 0.87 -2.21 8.98
N MET A 121 1.39 -2.85 10.01
CA MET A 121 2.47 -3.81 9.96
C MET A 121 2.12 -5.04 9.09
N ILE A 122 0.85 -5.44 9.09
CA ILE A 122 0.33 -6.47 8.18
C ILE A 122 0.50 -6.09 6.71
N SER A 123 0.32 -4.80 6.38
CA SER A 123 0.54 -4.22 5.05
C SER A 123 2.01 -3.89 4.78
N LEU A 124 2.92 -4.25 5.68
CA LEU A 124 4.36 -4.18 5.43
C LEU A 124 4.96 -5.57 5.18
N THR A 125 4.20 -6.66 5.37
CA THR A 125 4.64 -8.06 5.19
C THR A 125 5.30 -8.38 3.86
N GLN A 126 4.92 -7.64 2.82
CA GLN A 126 5.47 -7.74 1.47
C GLN A 126 6.79 -6.98 1.27
N CYS A 127 7.17 -6.12 2.21
CA CYS A 127 8.38 -5.32 2.11
C CYS A 127 9.63 -6.15 2.37
N GLN A 128 10.65 -5.92 1.55
CA GLN A 128 11.91 -6.66 1.63
C GLN A 128 12.88 -5.99 2.61
N LYS A 129 13.81 -6.76 3.17
CA LYS A 129 14.85 -6.19 4.03
C LYS A 129 15.97 -5.59 3.17
N ARG A 130 16.25 -4.29 3.33
CA ARG A 130 17.40 -3.56 2.75
C ARG A 130 17.52 -3.50 1.22
N ARG A 131 16.54 -4.01 0.47
CA ARG A 131 16.54 -3.99 -1.00
C ARG A 131 15.14 -3.66 -1.52
N CYS A 132 15.03 -2.87 -2.57
CA CYS A 132 13.74 -2.59 -3.21
C CYS A 132 13.67 -3.33 -4.56
N THR A 133 13.09 -4.53 -4.55
CA THR A 133 12.90 -5.34 -5.77
C THR A 133 11.43 -5.61 -6.01
N ALA A 134 10.97 -5.48 -7.25
CA ALA A 134 9.60 -5.78 -7.65
C ALA A 134 9.57 -6.97 -8.62
N PRO A 135 8.60 -7.88 -8.52
CA PRO A 135 8.34 -8.83 -9.58
C PRO A 135 7.84 -8.08 -10.82
N GLU A 136 8.10 -8.62 -12.01
CA GLU A 136 7.63 -8.01 -13.25
C GLU A 136 6.09 -7.96 -13.30
N SER A 137 5.56 -6.74 -13.36
CA SER A 137 4.13 -6.50 -13.47
C SER A 137 3.62 -6.58 -14.92
N PRO A 138 2.54 -7.33 -15.21
CA PRO A 138 1.94 -7.39 -16.54
C PRO A 138 1.32 -6.05 -16.99
N MET A 139 1.08 -5.14 -16.05
CA MET A 139 0.60 -3.78 -16.33
C MET A 139 1.75 -2.79 -16.57
N GLY A 140 3.00 -3.24 -16.48
CA GLY A 140 4.21 -2.41 -16.62
C GLY A 140 4.51 -1.48 -15.45
N ILE A 141 3.61 -1.38 -14.46
CA ILE A 141 3.81 -0.60 -13.23
C ILE A 141 4.46 -1.51 -12.19
N GLN A 142 5.66 -1.17 -11.79
CA GLN A 142 6.42 -1.91 -10.79
C GLN A 142 6.31 -1.21 -9.44
N PHE A 143 6.22 -2.00 -8.37
CA PHE A 143 6.16 -1.51 -7.00
C PHE A 143 7.04 -2.37 -6.10
N CYS A 144 7.90 -1.73 -5.31
CA CYS A 144 8.61 -2.37 -4.23
C CYS A 144 8.54 -1.51 -2.97
N CYS A 145 8.62 -2.17 -1.82
CA CYS A 145 8.86 -1.52 -0.54
C CYS A 145 9.93 -2.27 0.25
N CYS A 146 10.61 -1.56 1.13
CA CYS A 146 11.75 -2.11 1.85
C CYS A 146 11.97 -1.46 3.22
N PHE A 147 12.67 -2.19 4.09
CA PHE A 147 13.12 -1.70 5.39
C PHE A 147 14.58 -1.29 5.36
N GLY A 148 14.87 -0.11 5.90
CA GLY A 148 16.22 0.40 6.10
C GLY A 148 16.37 1.79 5.49
N HIS A 149 17.33 2.56 6.02
CA HIS A 149 17.67 3.87 5.49
C HIS A 149 18.02 3.77 4.00
N GLU A 150 17.33 4.57 3.19
CA GLU A 150 17.55 4.78 1.75
C GLU A 150 17.49 3.49 0.93
N CYS A 151 16.89 2.42 1.45
CA CYS A 151 16.83 1.13 0.78
C CYS A 151 16.05 1.15 -0.55
N ASN A 152 15.30 2.23 -0.80
CA ASN A 152 14.53 2.45 -2.01
C ASN A 152 15.25 3.33 -3.04
N GLU A 153 16.45 3.84 -2.73
CA GLU A 153 17.27 4.63 -3.67
C GLU A 153 17.59 3.81 -4.92
N GLU A 154 18.10 2.60 -4.70
CA GLU A 154 18.28 1.59 -5.74
C GLU A 154 17.05 0.68 -5.80
N TYR A 155 16.48 0.55 -7.00
CA TYR A 155 15.33 -0.30 -7.25
C TYR A 155 15.47 -1.04 -8.58
N GLN A 156 14.93 -2.25 -8.63
CA GLN A 156 15.04 -3.10 -9.82
C GLN A 156 13.91 -4.12 -9.91
N ILE A 157 13.75 -4.68 -11.10
CA ILE A 157 12.91 -5.86 -11.29
C ILE A 157 13.69 -7.09 -10.81
N GLU A 158 13.05 -7.97 -10.05
CA GLU A 158 13.64 -9.23 -9.58
C GLU A 158 13.93 -10.13 -10.79
N GLN A 159 15.20 -10.51 -10.97
CA GLN A 159 15.60 -11.43 -12.04
C GLN A 159 15.22 -12.86 -11.62
N GLN A 160 14.48 -13.56 -12.49
CA GLN A 160 14.13 -14.98 -12.33
C GLN A 160 15.30 -15.91 -12.66
#